data_AF-A0A7J9QA49-F1
#
_entry.id   AF-A0A7J9QA49-F1
#
_cell.length_a   1.000
_cell.length_b   1.000
_cell.length_c   1.000
_cell.angle_alpha   90.00
_cell.angle_beta   90.00
_cell.angle_gamma   90.00
#
_symmetry.space_group_name_H-M   'P 1'
#
loop_
_entity.id
_entity.type
_entity.pdbx_description
1 polymer ?
#
loop_
_entity_poly.entity_id
_entity_poly.type
_entity_poly.pdbx_seq_one_letter_code
_entity_poly.pdbx_strand_id
1 'polypeptide(L)' 'MIESLVCDCWNEKQPGGFESIDAWIDTAETKYMESSQTAPLKSTVDGLGDETLILEITSKNESYLWTLIVLK' A
#
# COMPACT_ATOMS: atom_id res chain seq x y z
N MET A 1 -10.90 7.42 3.22
CA MET A 1 -10.57 6.15 3.89
C MET A 1 -11.01 5.04 2.97
N ILE A 2 -10.12 4.12 2.60
CA ILE A 2 -10.47 3.01 1.71
C ILE A 2 -10.94 1.87 2.61
N GLU A 3 -12.24 1.56 2.55
CA GLU A 3 -12.86 0.58 3.45
C GLU A 3 -12.71 -0.86 2.96
N SER A 4 -12.51 -1.07 1.66
CA SER A 4 -12.34 -2.39 1.04
C SER A 4 -11.46 -2.30 -0.20
N LEU A 5 -10.76 -3.40 -0.52
CA LEU A 5 -9.90 -3.54 -1.70
C LEU A 5 -10.35 -4.75 -2.54
N VAL A 6 -9.59 -5.85 -2.51
CA VAL A 6 -9.89 -7.07 -3.27
C VAL A 6 -10.99 -7.89 -2.59
N CYS A 7 -11.02 -7.85 -1.25
CA CYS A 7 -11.99 -8.54 -0.40
C CYS A 7 -12.26 -7.68 0.85
N ASP A 8 -13.35 -7.99 1.56
CA ASP A 8 -13.64 -7.46 2.90
C ASP A 8 -12.90 -8.24 4.01
N CYS A 9 -11.85 -8.97 3.64
CA CYS A 9 -11.16 -9.93 4.51
C CYS A 9 -9.90 -9.37 5.19
N TRP A 10 -9.60 -8.08 5.03
CA TRP A 10 -8.39 -7.45 5.56
C TRP A 10 -8.26 -7.62 7.09
N ASN A 11 -9.33 -7.37 7.85
CA ASN A 11 -9.30 -7.48 9.32
C ASN A 11 -9.03 -8.91 9.80
N GLU A 12 -9.42 -9.93 9.04
CA GLU A 12 -9.16 -11.33 9.36
C GLU A 12 -7.73 -11.74 8.95
N LYS A 13 -7.28 -11.32 7.75
CA LYS A 13 -6.01 -11.76 7.17
C LYS A 13 -4.81 -10.96 7.64
N GLN A 14 -5.01 -9.67 7.95
CA GLN A 14 -3.97 -8.70 8.31
C GLN A 14 -2.72 -8.85 7.43
N PRO A 15 -2.87 -8.75 6.11
CA PRO A 15 -1.79 -9.02 5.17
C PRO A 15 -0.62 -8.06 5.41
N GLY A 16 0.61 -8.57 5.31
CA GLY A 16 1.81 -7.79 5.65
C GLY A 16 1.91 -7.37 7.13
N GLY A 17 1.04 -7.87 8.00
CA GLY A 17 1.00 -7.53 9.43
C GLY A 17 0.31 -6.20 9.74
N PHE A 18 -0.45 -5.63 8.79
CA PHE A 18 -1.14 -4.36 8.98
C PHE A 18 -2.57 -4.57 9.49
N GLU A 19 -2.92 -3.85 10.56
CA GLU A 19 -4.25 -3.93 11.19
C GLU A 19 -5.38 -3.46 10.29
N SER A 20 -5.11 -2.54 9.35
CA SER A 20 -6.08 -1.99 8.40
C SER A 20 -5.42 -1.57 7.09
N ILE A 21 -6.25 -1.29 6.07
CA ILE A 21 -5.80 -0.73 4.78
C ILE A 21 -5.11 0.62 5.00
N ASP A 22 -5.68 1.49 5.83
CA ASP A 22 -5.10 2.80 6.11
C ASP A 22 -3.76 2.67 6.83
N ALA A 23 -3.62 1.76 7.80
CA ALA A 23 -2.36 1.54 8.49
C ALA A 23 -1.23 1.12 7.52
N TRP A 24 -1.58 0.32 6.50
CA TRP A 24 -0.64 -0.04 5.44
C TRP A 24 -0.22 1.15 4.58
N ILE A 25 -1.20 1.96 4.13
CA ILE A 25 -0.97 3.15 3.31
C ILE A 25 -0.14 4.18 4.08
N ASP A 26 -0.53 4.52 5.30
CA ASP A 26 0.13 5.50 6.17
C ASP A 26 1.58 5.08 6.47
N THR A 27 1.82 3.79 6.69
CA THR A 27 3.18 3.26 6.89
C THR A 27 4.03 3.42 5.63
N ALA A 28 3.45 3.14 4.45
CA ALA A 28 4.16 3.29 3.19
C ALA A 28 4.49 4.77 2.90
N GLU A 29 3.55 5.67 3.17
CA GLU A 29 3.74 7.12 3.05
C GLU A 29 4.84 7.63 4.00
N THR A 30 4.74 7.27 5.29
CA THR A 30 5.73 7.65 6.31
C THR A 30 7.13 7.19 5.90
N LYS A 31 7.27 5.91 5.50
CA LYS A 31 8.55 5.38 5.02
C LYS A 31 9.05 6.11 3.79
N TYR A 32 8.16 6.51 2.88
CA TYR A 32 8.57 7.28 1.71
C TYR A 32 9.10 8.66 2.10
N MET A 33 8.40 9.38 2.97
CA MET A 33 8.80 10.71 3.46
C MET A 33 10.12 10.68 4.23
N GLU A 34 10.36 9.63 5.01
CA GLU A 34 11.62 9.42 5.75
C GLU A 34 12.76 8.99 4.82
N SER A 35 12.44 8.34 3.70
CA SER A 35 13.41 7.95 2.71
C SER A 35 13.81 9.18 1.89
N SER A 36 15.07 9.60 1.94
CA SER A 36 15.61 10.65 1.04
C SER A 36 15.71 10.18 -0.42
N GLN A 37 14.84 9.25 -0.84
CA GLN A 37 14.89 8.53 -2.10
C GLN A 37 14.07 9.27 -3.16
N THR A 38 14.64 9.39 -4.35
CA THR A 38 13.98 9.94 -5.54
C THR A 38 13.24 8.87 -6.36
N ALA A 39 13.50 7.58 -6.07
CA ALA A 39 12.84 6.46 -6.73
C ALA A 39 11.46 6.17 -6.11
N PRO A 40 10.52 5.57 -6.86
CA PRO A 40 9.25 5.10 -6.31
C PRO A 40 9.47 4.09 -5.17
N LEU A 41 8.78 4.29 -4.04
CA LEU A 41 8.69 3.27 -2.99
C LEU A 41 7.58 2.30 -3.36
N LYS A 42 7.87 1.00 -3.29
CA LYS A 42 6.90 -0.08 -3.51
C LYS A 42 6.65 -0.83 -2.21
N SER A 43 5.39 -0.97 -1.85
CA SER A 43 4.93 -1.77 -0.71
C SER A 43 4.05 -2.89 -1.25
N THR A 44 4.46 -4.14 -1.04
CA THR A 44 3.74 -5.32 -1.53
C THR A 44 3.07 -6.02 -0.36
N VAL A 45 1.79 -6.39 -0.53
CA VAL A 45 1.08 -7.26 0.39
C VAL A 45 0.38 -8.38 -0.38
N ASP A 46 0.42 -9.57 0.18
CA ASP A 46 -0.18 -10.80 -0.34
C ASP A 46 -1.13 -11.42 0.70
N GLY A 47 -1.78 -12.54 0.36
CA GLY A 47 -2.67 -13.26 1.28
C GLY A 47 -4.13 -12.75 1.30
N LEU A 48 -4.51 -11.92 0.33
CA LEU A 48 -5.89 -11.45 0.12
C LEU A 48 -6.54 -12.21 -1.05
N GLY A 49 -6.69 -13.53 -0.92
CA GLY A 49 -7.15 -14.39 -2.02
C GLY A 49 -5.98 -14.91 -2.86
N ASP A 50 -6.16 -14.90 -4.17
CA ASP A 50 -5.10 -15.26 -5.15
C ASP A 50 -4.34 -14.01 -5.64
N GLU A 51 -4.79 -12.83 -5.24
CA GLU A 51 -4.26 -11.56 -5.68
C GLU A 51 -3.07 -11.08 -4.84
N THR A 52 -2.15 -10.39 -5.50
CA THR A 52 -1.07 -9.62 -4.84
C THR A 52 -1.30 -8.14 -5.08
N LEU A 53 -1.22 -7.35 -4.01
CA LEU A 53 -1.33 -5.91 -4.07
C LEU A 53 0.04 -5.24 -3.99
N ILE A 54 0.25 -4.24 -4.83
CA ILE A 54 1.43 -3.37 -4.77
C ILE A 54 0.94 -1.93 -4.69
N LEU A 55 1.36 -1.22 -3.64
CA LEU A 55 1.24 0.22 -3.53
C LEU A 55 2.57 0.86 -3.94
N GLU A 56 2.56 1.65 -5.00
CA GLU A 56 3.70 2.46 -5.42
C GLU A 56 3.47 3.93 -5.06
N ILE A 57 4.41 4.54 -4.34
CA ILE A 57 4.40 5.96 -3.98
C ILE A 57 5.55 6.64 -4.71
N THR A 58 5.23 7.67 -5.49
CA THR A 58 6.20 8.46 -6.25
C THR A 58 5.95 9.95 -6.01
N SER A 59 7.00 10.71 -5.71
CA SER A 59 6.91 12.18 -5.69
C SER A 59 6.74 12.74 -7.10
N LYS A 60 5.88 13.76 -7.22
CA LYS A 60 5.65 14.50 -8.46
C LYS A 60 5.53 15.99 -8.12
N ASN A 61 6.64 16.70 -8.24
CA ASN A 61 6.74 18.13 -7.88
C ASN A 61 6.25 18.36 -6.43
N GLU A 62 5.16 19.10 -6.27
CA GLU A 62 4.52 19.44 -4.97
C GLU A 62 3.41 18.44 -4.58
N SER A 63 3.39 17.25 -5.18
CA SER A 63 2.37 16.23 -4.95
C SER A 63 2.96 14.83 -4.85
N TYR A 64 2.18 13.88 -4.35
CA TYR A 64 2.47 12.45 -4.41
C TYR A 64 1.51 11.76 -5.38
N LEU A 65 2.04 10.82 -6.16
CA LEU A 65 1.24 9.88 -6.95
C LEU A 65 1.26 8.53 -6.25
N TRP A 66 0.07 8.06 -5.89
CA TRP A 66 -0.14 6.70 -5.39
C TRP A 66 -0.71 5.84 -6.50
N THR A 67 -0.05 4.71 -6.77
CA THR A 67 -0.53 3.71 -7.73
C THR A 67 -0.80 2.43 -6.99
N LEU A 68 -2.05 1.97 -7.01
CA LEU A 68 -2.43 0.65 -6.54
C LEU A 68 -2.45 -0.30 -7.74
N ILE A 69 -1.64 -1.36 -7.67
CA ILE A 69 -1.57 -2.42 -8.67
C ILE A 69 -2.12 -3.70 -8.04
N VAL A 70 -3.09 -4.32 -8.70
CA VAL A 70 -3.65 -5.63 -8.34
C VAL A 70 -3.16 -6.65 -9.36
N LEU A 71 -2.32 -7.58 -8.92
CA LEU A 71 -1.85 -8.70 -9.74
C LEU A 71 -2.80 -9.90 -9.53
N LYS A 72 -3.12 -10.58 -10.63
CA LYS A 72 -3.91 -11.83 -10.68
C LYS A 72 -3.03 -12.98 -11.13
#